data_AF-A0A958VB01-F1
#
_entry.id   AF-A0A958VB01-F1
#
_cell.length_a   1.000
_cell.length_b   1.000
_cell.length_c   1.000
_cell.angle_alpha   90.00
_cell.angle_beta   90.00
_cell.angle_gamma   90.00
#
_symmetry.space_group_name_H-M   'P 1'
#
loop_
_entity.id
_entity.type
_entity.pdbx_description
1 polymer ?
#
loop_
_entity_poly.entity_id
_entity_poly.type
_entity_poly.pdbx_seq_one_letter_code
_entity_poly.pdbx_strand_id
1 'polypeptide(L)'
;MLQRIQTIYLILIIAGLFIASFTSIGIYTFSESGVDVSAIVGGQGVSFELVVDGEVQDLSKEISELEKANRAQLVNPDTLKKMKEGIPIPLYISFMLLICLNIWIIMSYKKLKRQLALARFNTILCFLMVVLTIVGFSMGKPIGARILHVEDLASQISITTGLGAGFFGIMVCLPFALLAQLSIKRDLKLIQSIDRIR
;
A
#
# COMPACT_ATOMS: atom_id res chain seq x y z
N MET A 1 9.15 4.15 -33.91
CA MET A 1 9.00 5.27 -32.94
C MET A 1 7.96 5.00 -31.84
N LEU A 2 6.85 4.27 -32.09
CA LEU A 2 5.85 3.98 -31.04
C LEU A 2 6.36 3.11 -29.87
N GLN A 3 7.41 2.29 -30.07
CA GLN A 3 8.03 1.51 -28.99
C GLN A 3 8.48 2.36 -27.78
N ARG A 4 8.77 3.66 -27.99
CA ARG A 4 9.18 4.57 -26.90
C ARG A 4 8.03 4.92 -25.95
N ILE A 5 6.80 5.02 -26.47
CA ILE A 5 5.63 5.44 -25.68
C ILE A 5 5.20 4.33 -24.72
N GLN A 6 5.20 3.08 -25.19
CA GLN A 6 4.90 1.92 -24.33
C GLN A 6 5.90 1.80 -23.16
N THR A 7 7.19 1.96 -23.44
CA THR A 7 8.23 1.85 -22.41
C THR A 7 8.05 2.92 -21.33
N ILE A 8 7.65 4.14 -21.70
CA ILE A 8 7.35 5.21 -20.73
C ILE A 8 6.22 4.79 -19.78
N TYR A 9 5.11 4.23 -20.30
CA TYR A 9 4.02 3.76 -19.44
C TYR A 9 4.45 2.64 -18.50
N LEU A 10 5.25 1.69 -18.98
CA LEU A 10 5.77 0.60 -18.13
C LEU A 10 6.74 1.11 -17.06
N ILE A 11 7.56 2.11 -17.37
CA ILE A 11 8.44 2.77 -16.37
C ILE A 11 7.62 3.50 -15.31
N LEU A 12 6.54 4.19 -15.70
CA LEU A 12 5.65 4.86 -14.75
C LEU A 12 4.96 3.88 -13.81
N ILE A 13 4.57 2.70 -14.30
CA ILE A 13 4.06 1.61 -13.45
C ILE A 13 5.14 1.14 -12.47
N ILE A 14 6.37 0.91 -12.95
CA ILE A 14 7.49 0.50 -12.09
C ILE A 14 7.74 1.53 -10.99
N ALA A 15 7.74 2.82 -11.32
CA ALA A 15 7.91 3.89 -10.35
C ALA A 15 6.77 3.92 -9.32
N GLY A 16 5.51 3.78 -9.76
CA GLY A 16 4.35 3.71 -8.86
C GLY A 16 4.40 2.52 -7.90
N LEU A 17 4.76 1.33 -8.41
CA LEU A 17 4.93 0.12 -7.59
C LEU A 17 6.12 0.21 -6.64
N PHE A 18 7.21 0.85 -7.06
CA PHE A 18 8.37 1.08 -6.21
C PHE A 18 8.00 1.99 -5.04
N ILE A 19 7.34 3.12 -5.30
CA ILE A 19 6.83 4.02 -4.25
C ILE A 19 5.90 3.26 -3.31
N ALA A 20 4.96 2.49 -3.84
CA ALA A 20 4.03 1.69 -3.04
C ALA A 20 4.71 0.61 -2.18
N SER A 21 5.90 0.15 -2.56
CA SER A 21 6.65 -0.84 -1.78
C SER A 21 7.29 -0.27 -0.51
N PHE A 22 7.59 1.03 -0.50
CA PHE A 22 8.30 1.69 0.61
C PHE A 22 7.43 2.68 1.39
N THR A 23 6.20 2.93 0.96
CA THR A 23 5.31 3.92 1.58
C THR A 23 4.08 3.27 2.20
N SER A 24 3.42 4.01 3.09
CA SER A 24 2.14 3.61 3.67
C SER A 24 1.04 3.61 2.61
N ILE A 25 0.13 2.66 2.73
CA ILE A 25 -1.07 2.53 1.91
C ILE A 25 -2.26 3.15 2.65
N GLY A 26 -2.40 2.89 3.95
CA GLY A 26 -3.45 3.46 4.78
C GLY A 26 -2.94 3.84 6.17
N ILE A 27 -3.53 4.86 6.75
CA ILE A 27 -3.25 5.33 8.12
C ILE A 27 -4.58 5.34 8.87
N TYR A 28 -4.64 4.72 10.03
CA TYR A 28 -5.83 4.65 10.88
C TYR A 28 -5.48 5.23 12.24
N THR A 29 -6.05 6.37 12.59
CA THR A 29 -5.81 7.03 13.87
C THR A 29 -7.02 6.83 14.78
N PHE A 30 -6.77 6.30 15.96
CA PHE A 30 -7.72 6.08 17.04
C PHE A 30 -7.40 7.08 18.14
N SER A 31 -8.30 8.04 18.38
CA SER A 31 -8.13 9.05 19.42
C SER A 31 -9.02 8.72 20.62
N GLU A 32 -8.41 8.55 21.79
CA GLU A 32 -9.12 8.39 23.06
C GLU A 32 -8.50 9.28 24.14
N SER A 33 -9.29 10.21 24.69
CA SER A 33 -8.96 11.00 25.89
C SER A 33 -7.55 11.61 25.94
N GLY A 34 -7.04 12.13 24.81
CA GLY A 34 -5.73 12.79 24.69
C GLY A 34 -4.56 11.88 24.29
N VAL A 35 -4.83 10.60 23.97
CA VAL A 35 -3.84 9.67 23.41
C VAL A 35 -4.29 9.25 22.01
N ASP A 36 -3.46 9.53 21.01
CA ASP A 36 -3.69 9.17 19.61
C ASP A 36 -2.87 7.94 19.23
N VAL A 37 -3.52 6.83 18.95
CA VAL A 37 -2.88 5.61 18.44
C VAL A 37 -3.07 5.54 16.94
N SER A 38 -1.98 5.62 16.17
CA SER A 38 -2.00 5.52 14.71
C SER A 38 -1.49 4.16 14.23
N ALA A 39 -2.34 3.39 13.55
CA ALA A 39 -1.95 2.19 12.83
C ALA A 39 -1.64 2.54 11.37
N ILE A 40 -0.39 2.38 10.97
CA ILE A 40 0.10 2.60 9.61
C ILE A 40 0.18 1.24 8.90
N VAL A 41 -0.61 1.08 7.85
CA VAL A 41 -0.59 -0.10 6.98
C VAL A 41 0.20 0.26 5.73
N GLY A 42 1.36 -0.38 5.51
CA GLY A 42 2.21 -0.19 4.33
C GLY A 42 2.49 -1.50 3.58
N GLY A 43 3.28 -1.39 2.50
CA GLY A 43 3.70 -2.57 1.72
C GLY A 43 4.53 -3.59 2.50
N GLN A 44 5.16 -3.17 3.60
CA GLN A 44 6.00 -4.01 4.46
C GLN A 44 5.24 -4.63 5.64
N GLY A 45 4.03 -4.17 5.94
CA GLY A 45 3.22 -4.65 7.07
C GLY A 45 2.41 -3.56 7.76
N VAL A 46 1.91 -3.91 8.93
CA VAL A 46 1.18 -2.98 9.82
C VAL A 46 2.12 -2.54 10.94
N SER A 47 2.36 -1.25 11.07
CA SER A 47 3.12 -0.63 12.16
C SER A 47 2.17 0.19 13.03
N PHE A 48 2.38 0.21 14.34
CA PHE A 48 1.61 1.02 15.27
C PHE A 48 2.50 2.11 15.85
N GLU A 49 2.03 3.35 15.78
CA GLU A 49 2.68 4.55 16.31
C GLU A 49 1.78 5.17 17.37
N LEU A 50 2.32 5.40 18.57
CA LEU A 50 1.61 6.04 19.67
C LEU A 50 2.03 7.51 19.70
N VAL A 51 1.11 8.42 19.43
CA VAL A 51 1.29 9.87 19.54
C VAL A 51 0.54 10.33 20.79
N VAL A 52 1.28 10.70 21.84
CA VAL A 52 0.70 11.27 23.06
C VAL A 52 0.79 12.78 22.94
N ASP A 53 -0.34 13.43 22.63
CA ASP A 53 -0.41 14.89 22.64
C ASP A 53 -0.57 15.37 24.09
N GLY A 54 0.56 15.67 24.71
CA GLY A 54 0.64 16.39 25.98
C GLY A 54 1.80 17.35 25.93
N GLU A 55 1.54 18.64 26.17
CA GLU A 55 2.57 19.66 26.37
C GLU A 55 3.59 19.16 27.40
N VAL A 56 4.76 18.76 26.89
CA VAL A 56 5.91 18.36 27.68
C VAL A 56 6.52 19.62 28.27
N GLN A 57 6.02 20.10 29.42
CA GLN A 57 6.84 21.01 30.22
C GLN A 57 6.77 20.86 31.74
N ASP A 58 5.66 20.43 32.38
CA ASP A 58 5.64 20.42 33.88
C ASP A 58 5.20 19.11 34.57
N LEU A 59 4.76 18.07 33.85
CA LEU A 59 4.25 16.83 34.47
C LEU A 59 5.28 15.69 34.63
N SER A 60 6.53 15.89 34.19
CA SER A 60 7.55 14.82 34.19
C SER A 60 7.99 14.35 35.59
N LYS A 61 7.70 15.12 36.64
CA LYS A 61 8.06 14.78 38.02
C LYS A 61 6.95 14.10 38.81
N GLU A 62 5.68 14.41 38.55
CA GLU A 62 4.53 13.76 39.22
C GLU A 62 4.15 12.41 38.58
N ILE A 63 4.39 12.26 37.27
CA ILE A 63 4.17 11.00 36.56
C ILE A 63 5.18 9.92 36.97
N SER A 64 6.41 10.28 37.37
CA SER A 64 7.44 9.30 37.78
C SER A 64 7.11 8.55 39.07
N GLU A 65 6.27 9.10 39.95
CA GLU A 65 5.88 8.44 41.20
C GLU A 65 4.55 7.66 41.06
N LEU A 66 3.61 8.19 40.27
CA LEU A 66 2.36 7.49 39.93
C LEU A 66 2.55 6.35 38.90
N GLU A 67 3.56 6.43 38.01
CA GLU A 67 3.91 5.34 37.09
C GLU A 67 4.48 4.12 37.81
N LYS A 68 5.19 4.28 38.93
CA LYS A 68 5.78 3.13 39.64
C LYS A 68 4.75 2.34 40.44
N ALA A 69 3.69 3.00 40.92
CA ALA A 69 2.61 2.34 41.65
C ALA A 69 1.58 1.65 40.73
N ASN A 70 1.31 2.19 39.53
CA ASN A 70 0.31 1.66 38.59
C ASN A 70 0.86 0.77 37.46
N ARG A 71 2.20 0.67 37.27
CA ARG A 71 2.83 -0.16 36.21
C ARG A 71 2.63 -1.68 36.34
N ALA A 72 2.12 -2.17 37.46
CA ALA A 72 1.97 -3.62 37.67
C ALA A 72 0.65 -4.20 37.11
N GLN A 73 -0.33 -3.36 36.72
CA GLN A 73 -1.69 -3.86 36.46
C GLN A 73 -2.33 -3.54 35.10
N LEU A 74 -1.79 -2.65 34.26
CA LEU A 74 -2.54 -2.21 33.07
C LEU A 74 -1.91 -2.43 31.69
N VAL A 75 -0.62 -2.70 31.54
CA VAL A 75 -0.08 -3.02 30.21
C VAL A 75 1.01 -4.08 30.30
N ASN A 76 0.70 -5.29 29.86
CA ASN A 76 1.65 -6.37 29.73
C ASN A 76 2.77 -5.94 28.76
N PRO A 77 4.05 -5.88 29.16
CA PRO A 77 5.13 -5.40 28.29
C PRO A 77 5.25 -6.19 26.97
N ASP A 78 4.74 -7.43 26.96
CA ASP A 78 4.66 -8.27 25.76
C ASP A 78 3.63 -7.78 24.74
N THR A 79 2.55 -7.10 25.14
CA THR A 79 1.58 -6.51 24.19
C THR A 79 2.13 -5.23 23.56
N LEU A 80 2.88 -4.42 24.31
CA LEU A 80 3.63 -3.27 23.77
C LEU A 80 4.71 -3.69 22.77
N LYS A 81 5.42 -4.79 23.06
CA LYS A 81 6.44 -5.33 22.14
C LYS A 81 5.81 -5.90 20.86
N LYS A 82 4.67 -6.60 20.97
CA LYS A 82 3.89 -7.09 19.81
C LYS A 82 3.25 -5.97 18.98
N MET A 83 2.81 -4.88 19.61
CA MET A 83 2.34 -3.68 18.89
C MET A 83 3.49 -2.99 18.13
N LYS A 84 4.71 -2.98 18.69
CA LYS A 84 5.88 -2.38 18.02
C LYS A 84 6.42 -3.22 16.86
N GLU A 85 6.36 -4.55 16.96
CA GLU A 85 6.90 -5.46 15.94
C GLU A 85 6.01 -5.58 14.70
N GLY A 86 4.73 -5.19 14.80
CA GLY A 86 3.83 -5.14 13.66
C GLY A 86 3.48 -6.52 13.09
N ILE A 87 2.43 -6.60 12.28
CA ILE A 87 2.10 -7.82 11.54
C ILE A 87 2.74 -7.69 10.15
N PRO A 88 3.75 -8.52 9.80
CA PRO A 88 4.36 -8.47 8.48
C PRO A 88 3.33 -8.97 7.46
N ILE A 89 2.85 -8.06 6.62
CA ILE A 89 2.02 -8.41 5.46
C ILE A 89 2.96 -8.40 4.27
N PRO A 90 3.20 -9.54 3.59
CA PRO A 90 4.18 -9.64 2.51
C PRO A 90 3.69 -9.03 1.18
N LEU A 91 2.97 -7.90 1.23
CA LEU A 91 2.49 -7.18 0.05
C LEU A 91 3.65 -6.70 -0.83
N TYR A 92 4.80 -6.35 -0.24
CA TYR A 92 6.00 -5.99 -0.99
C TYR A 92 6.44 -7.07 -2.00
N ILE A 93 6.23 -8.36 -1.70
CA ILE A 93 6.57 -9.46 -2.62
C ILE A 93 5.72 -9.35 -3.88
N SER A 94 4.44 -9.05 -3.74
CA SER A 94 3.52 -8.89 -4.88
C SER A 94 3.90 -7.69 -5.76
N PHE A 95 4.33 -6.57 -5.16
CA PHE A 95 4.82 -5.42 -5.90
C PHE A 95 6.13 -5.72 -6.63
N MET A 96 7.06 -6.42 -5.99
CA MET A 96 8.33 -6.83 -6.62
C MET A 96 8.11 -7.78 -7.79
N LEU A 97 7.20 -8.74 -7.67
CA LEU A 97 6.82 -9.63 -8.77
C LEU A 97 6.23 -8.86 -9.95
N LEU A 98 5.38 -7.86 -9.68
CA LEU A 98 4.83 -6.98 -10.70
C LEU A 98 5.90 -6.12 -11.37
N ILE A 99 6.86 -5.59 -10.63
CA ILE A 99 8.00 -4.84 -11.20
C ILE A 99 8.79 -5.75 -12.15
N CYS A 100 9.14 -6.96 -11.72
CA CYS A 100 9.81 -7.95 -12.55
C CYS A 100 9.01 -8.28 -13.82
N LEU A 101 7.68 -8.41 -13.70
CA LEU A 101 6.80 -8.65 -14.85
C LEU A 101 6.82 -7.47 -15.84
N ASN A 102 6.82 -6.22 -15.36
CA ASN A 102 6.91 -5.03 -16.22
C ASN A 102 8.25 -4.97 -16.95
N ILE A 103 9.37 -5.29 -16.28
CA ILE A 103 10.69 -5.42 -16.90
C ILE A 103 10.66 -6.51 -17.98
N TRP A 104 10.04 -7.65 -17.70
CA TRP A 104 9.92 -8.74 -18.67
C TRP A 104 9.12 -8.34 -19.91
N ILE A 105 8.05 -7.54 -19.76
CA ILE A 105 7.28 -7.00 -20.90
C ILE A 105 8.17 -6.10 -21.76
N ILE A 106 9.02 -5.27 -21.14
CA ILE A 106 9.97 -4.41 -21.87
C ILE A 106 10.97 -5.28 -22.65
N MET A 107 11.57 -6.29 -22.01
CA MET A 107 12.54 -7.19 -22.65
C MET A 107 11.93 -8.05 -23.77
N SER A 108 10.62 -8.30 -23.73
CA SER A 108 9.90 -9.12 -24.72
C SER A 108 9.57 -8.38 -26.03
N TYR A 109 10.18 -7.21 -26.29
CA TYR A 109 9.91 -6.37 -27.46
C TYR A 109 10.05 -7.10 -28.81
N LYS A 110 10.91 -8.11 -28.90
CA LYS A 110 11.12 -8.88 -30.14
C LYS A 110 9.89 -9.71 -30.55
N LYS A 111 9.03 -10.07 -29.58
CA LYS A 111 7.87 -10.96 -29.80
C LYS A 111 6.57 -10.25 -29.41
N LEU A 112 6.10 -9.34 -30.26
CA LEU A 112 4.92 -8.49 -30.02
C LEU A 112 3.65 -9.25 -29.59
N LYS A 113 3.37 -10.42 -30.18
CA LYS A 113 2.22 -11.25 -29.75
C LYS A 113 2.34 -11.69 -28.29
N ARG A 114 3.54 -12.12 -27.89
CA ARG A 114 3.85 -12.50 -26.50
C ARG A 114 3.82 -11.28 -25.59
N GLN A 115 4.37 -10.16 -26.04
CA GLN A 115 4.36 -8.90 -25.31
C GLN A 115 2.94 -8.42 -25.01
N LEU A 116 2.02 -8.54 -25.98
CA LEU A 116 0.60 -8.21 -25.79
C LEU A 116 -0.08 -9.15 -24.79
N ALA A 117 0.22 -10.45 -24.84
CA ALA A 117 -0.32 -11.42 -23.88
C ALA A 117 0.16 -11.11 -22.45
N LEU A 118 1.46 -10.83 -22.27
CA LEU A 118 2.03 -10.46 -20.98
C LEU A 118 1.47 -9.12 -20.46
N ALA A 119 1.26 -8.13 -21.34
CA ALA A 119 0.67 -6.85 -20.94
C ALA A 119 -0.80 -6.98 -20.51
N ARG A 120 -1.58 -7.85 -21.16
CA ARG A 120 -2.95 -8.18 -20.69
C ARG A 120 -2.93 -8.82 -19.32
N PHE A 121 -2.04 -9.78 -19.12
CA PHE A 121 -1.87 -10.44 -17.82
C PHE A 121 -1.45 -9.45 -16.73
N ASN A 122 -0.48 -8.57 -17.00
CA ASN A 122 -0.06 -7.51 -16.08
C ASN A 122 -1.21 -6.55 -15.74
N THR A 123 -2.04 -6.18 -16.71
CA THR A 123 -3.20 -5.32 -16.47
C THR A 123 -4.21 -5.98 -15.53
N ILE A 124 -4.46 -7.28 -15.69
CA ILE A 124 -5.35 -8.05 -14.78
C ILE A 124 -4.76 -8.07 -13.36
N LEU A 125 -3.45 -8.29 -13.23
CA LEU A 125 -2.80 -8.28 -11.91
C LEU A 125 -2.82 -6.87 -11.28
N CYS A 126 -2.57 -5.81 -12.04
CA CYS A 126 -2.70 -4.43 -11.54
C CYS A 126 -4.13 -4.13 -11.09
N PHE A 127 -5.14 -4.58 -11.83
CA PHE A 127 -6.54 -4.45 -11.44
C PHE A 127 -6.83 -5.21 -10.13
N LEU A 128 -6.34 -6.45 -10.00
CA LEU A 128 -6.48 -7.23 -8.78
C LEU A 128 -5.84 -6.51 -7.58
N MET A 129 -4.65 -5.93 -7.73
CA MET A 129 -3.99 -5.17 -6.66
C MET A 129 -4.76 -3.93 -6.24
N VAL A 130 -5.35 -3.20 -7.19
CA VAL A 130 -6.23 -2.06 -6.88
C VAL A 130 -7.45 -2.52 -6.08
N VAL A 131 -8.11 -3.60 -6.51
CA VAL A 131 -9.26 -4.16 -5.79
C VAL A 131 -8.87 -4.59 -4.37
N LEU A 132 -7.76 -5.33 -4.22
CA LEU A 132 -7.25 -5.75 -2.91
C LEU A 132 -6.94 -4.55 -2.01
N THR A 133 -6.40 -3.47 -2.58
CA THR A 133 -6.09 -2.25 -1.82
C THR A 133 -7.36 -1.53 -1.35
N ILE A 134 -8.38 -1.42 -2.21
CA ILE A 134 -9.68 -0.83 -1.85
C ILE A 134 -10.38 -1.66 -0.78
N VAL A 135 -10.44 -2.99 -0.97
CA VAL A 135 -11.05 -3.91 0.00
C VAL A 135 -10.29 -3.87 1.32
N GLY A 136 -8.96 -3.92 1.28
CA GLY A 136 -8.12 -3.82 2.47
C GLY A 136 -8.32 -2.51 3.23
N PHE A 137 -8.48 -1.39 2.51
CA PHE A 137 -8.78 -0.10 3.12
C PHE A 137 -10.18 -0.08 3.77
N SER A 138 -11.19 -0.64 3.10
CA SER A 138 -12.55 -0.73 3.65
C SER A 138 -12.64 -1.67 4.86
N MET A 139 -11.87 -2.76 4.87
CA MET A 139 -11.85 -3.74 5.97
C MET A 139 -10.92 -3.33 7.11
N GLY A 140 -10.03 -2.36 6.91
CA GLY A 140 -9.09 -1.90 7.94
C GLY A 140 -9.78 -1.34 9.19
N LYS A 141 -10.93 -0.67 9.05
CA LYS A 141 -11.71 -0.14 10.18
C LYS A 141 -12.20 -1.23 11.14
N PRO A 142 -13.00 -2.22 10.70
CA PRO A 142 -13.48 -3.28 11.61
C PRO A 142 -12.35 -4.17 12.14
N ILE A 143 -11.30 -4.39 11.35
CA ILE A 143 -10.13 -5.17 11.80
C ILE A 143 -9.34 -4.41 12.87
N GLY A 144 -9.13 -3.11 12.69
CA GLY A 144 -8.44 -2.27 13.68
C GLY A 144 -9.19 -2.20 15.01
N ALA A 145 -10.53 -2.03 14.97
CA ALA A 145 -11.37 -2.02 16.17
C ALA A 145 -11.30 -3.34 16.96
N ARG A 146 -11.25 -4.48 16.24
CA ARG A 146 -11.08 -5.82 16.83
C ARG A 146 -9.73 -6.03 17.48
N ILE A 147 -8.66 -5.60 16.82
CA ILE A 147 -7.29 -5.76 17.33
C ILE A 147 -7.08 -4.97 18.61
N LEU A 148 -7.67 -3.77 18.69
CA LEU A 148 -7.53 -2.90 19.85
C LEU A 148 -8.54 -3.23 20.98
N HIS A 149 -9.39 -4.26 20.82
CA HIS A 149 -10.43 -4.63 21.79
C HIS A 149 -11.37 -3.48 22.19
N VAL A 150 -11.60 -2.54 21.28
CA VAL A 150 -12.40 -1.33 21.54
C VAL A 150 -13.81 -1.43 20.95
N GLU A 151 -14.27 -2.66 20.66
CA GLU A 151 -15.60 -2.91 20.08
C GLU A 151 -16.73 -2.34 20.95
N ASP A 152 -16.56 -2.27 22.27
CA ASP A 152 -17.56 -1.74 23.22
C ASP A 152 -17.46 -0.23 23.50
N LEU A 153 -16.35 0.44 23.17
CA LEU A 153 -16.18 1.90 23.33
C LEU A 153 -16.40 2.69 22.02
N ALA A 154 -16.84 2.01 20.96
CA ALA A 154 -17.05 2.58 19.63
C ALA A 154 -18.02 3.79 19.58
N SER A 155 -18.78 4.07 20.65
CA SER A 155 -19.63 5.25 20.74
C SER A 155 -18.90 6.55 21.13
N GLN A 156 -17.65 6.50 21.60
CA GLN A 156 -16.90 7.68 22.07
C GLN A 156 -15.57 7.95 21.35
N ILE A 157 -15.14 7.07 20.43
CA ILE A 157 -13.83 7.17 19.77
C ILE A 157 -14.00 7.65 18.33
N SER A 158 -13.36 8.77 18.00
CA SER A 158 -13.27 9.27 16.63
C SER A 158 -12.18 8.51 15.88
N ILE A 159 -12.57 7.65 14.94
CA ILE A 159 -11.64 6.95 14.04
C ILE A 159 -11.41 7.82 12.81
N THR A 160 -10.21 8.37 12.68
CA THR A 160 -9.80 9.12 11.48
C THR A 160 -9.02 8.22 10.54
N THR A 161 -9.37 8.21 9.26
CA THR A 161 -8.68 7.41 8.24
C THR A 161 -7.98 8.30 7.22
N GLY A 162 -6.67 8.10 7.07
CA GLY A 162 -5.83 8.73 6.06
C GLY A 162 -5.43 7.77 4.94
N LEU A 163 -5.25 8.32 3.74
CA LEU A 163 -4.69 7.60 2.59
C LEU A 163 -3.18 7.86 2.54
N GLY A 164 -2.38 6.79 2.48
CA GLY A 164 -0.93 6.90 2.35
C GLY A 164 -0.49 7.08 0.90
N ALA A 165 0.75 7.51 0.69
CA ALA A 165 1.31 7.73 -0.65
C ALA A 165 1.31 6.46 -1.53
N GLY A 166 1.45 5.28 -0.91
CA GLY A 166 1.46 3.99 -1.60
C GLY A 166 0.11 3.64 -2.22
N PHE A 167 -0.99 4.13 -1.64
CA PHE A 167 -2.32 3.99 -2.23
C PHE A 167 -2.39 4.65 -3.62
N PHE A 168 -1.90 5.88 -3.73
CA PHE A 168 -1.84 6.60 -4.99
C PHE A 168 -0.90 5.93 -5.99
N GLY A 169 0.24 5.41 -5.52
CA GLY A 169 1.16 4.63 -6.34
C GLY A 169 0.48 3.43 -7.02
N ILE A 170 -0.34 2.67 -6.28
CA ILE A 170 -1.08 1.53 -6.81
C ILE A 170 -2.21 1.99 -7.76
N MET A 171 -2.96 3.03 -7.39
CA MET A 171 -4.06 3.55 -8.20
C MET A 171 -3.62 4.01 -9.58
N VAL A 172 -2.45 4.65 -9.66
CA VAL A 172 -1.87 5.14 -10.91
C VAL A 172 -1.39 3.99 -11.82
N CYS A 173 -1.10 2.81 -11.29
CA CYS A 173 -0.62 1.68 -12.10
C CYS A 173 -1.67 1.17 -13.10
N LEU A 174 -2.95 1.15 -12.74
CA LEU A 174 -4.03 0.62 -13.59
C LEU A 174 -4.22 1.41 -14.90
N PRO A 175 -4.40 2.75 -14.90
CA PRO A 175 -4.55 3.49 -16.14
C PRO A 175 -3.30 3.37 -17.03
N PHE A 176 -2.10 3.36 -16.45
CA PHE A 176 -0.88 3.16 -17.25
C PHE A 176 -0.75 1.75 -17.81
N ALA A 177 -1.19 0.72 -17.08
CA ALA A 177 -1.22 -0.65 -17.61
C ALA A 177 -2.15 -0.77 -18.83
N LEU A 178 -3.33 -0.14 -18.75
CA LEU A 178 -4.28 -0.07 -19.88
C LEU A 178 -3.68 0.70 -21.07
N LEU A 179 -3.03 1.83 -20.84
CA LEU A 179 -2.37 2.62 -21.89
C LEU A 179 -1.21 1.84 -22.53
N ALA A 180 -0.42 1.11 -21.75
CA ALA A 180 0.64 0.24 -22.25
C ALA A 180 0.05 -0.87 -23.14
N GLN A 181 -1.02 -1.54 -22.69
CA GLN A 181 -1.72 -2.57 -23.47
C GLN A 181 -2.26 -2.01 -24.80
N LEU A 182 -2.90 -0.85 -24.77
CA LEU A 182 -3.43 -0.19 -25.97
C LEU A 182 -2.31 0.18 -26.95
N SER A 183 -1.18 0.65 -26.44
CA SER A 183 -0.01 1.01 -27.25
C SER A 183 0.57 -0.22 -27.96
N ILE A 184 0.78 -1.33 -27.25
CA ILE A 184 1.26 -2.60 -27.86
C ILE A 184 0.29 -3.11 -28.93
N LYS A 185 -1.02 -3.01 -28.67
CA LYS A 185 -2.05 -3.46 -29.62
C LYS A 185 -2.03 -2.64 -30.91
N ARG A 186 -1.76 -1.33 -30.82
CA ARG A 186 -1.60 -0.45 -31.99
C ARG A 186 -0.35 -0.81 -32.77
N ASP A 187 0.77 -1.05 -32.09
CA ASP A 187 2.04 -1.43 -32.71
C ASP A 187 1.95 -2.74 -33.49
N LEU A 188 1.28 -3.74 -32.89
CA LEU A 188 1.04 -5.01 -33.54
C LEU A 188 0.19 -4.87 -34.82
N LYS A 189 -0.84 -4.01 -34.81
CA LYS A 189 -1.67 -3.74 -36.00
C LYS A 189 -0.89 -3.04 -37.10
N LEU A 190 -0.03 -2.09 -36.76
CA LEU A 190 0.81 -1.36 -37.71
C LEU A 190 1.75 -2.30 -38.47
N ILE A 191 2.41 -3.21 -37.75
CA ILE A 191 3.32 -4.18 -38.38
C ILE A 191 2.55 -5.13 -39.28
N GLN A 192 1.38 -5.62 -38.84
CA GLN A 192 0.52 -6.47 -39.67
C GLN A 192 0.00 -5.75 -40.93
N SER A 193 -0.28 -4.45 -40.85
CA SER A 193 -0.70 -3.68 -42.04
C SER A 193 0.43 -3.49 -43.06
N ILE A 194 1.68 -3.34 -42.59
CA ILE A 194 2.85 -3.22 -43.48
C ILE A 194 3.16 -4.57 -44.13
N ASP A 195 3.10 -5.65 -43.36
CA ASP A 195 3.35 -7.01 -43.85
C ASP A 195 2.34 -7.44 -44.93
N ARG A 196 1.13 -6.85 -44.93
CA ARG A 196 0.12 -7.08 -45.97
C ARG A 196 0.43 -6.37 -47.30
N ILE A 197 1.21 -5.28 -47.26
CA ILE A 197 1.57 -4.49 -48.45
C ILE A 197 2.79 -5.10 -49.15
N ARG A 198 3.60 -5.85 -48.40
CA ARG A 198 4.80 -6.54 -48.90
C ARG A 198 4.44 -7.89 -49.53
#